data_AF-A0A218WL33-F1
#
_entry.id   AF-A0A218WL33-F1
#
_cell.length_a   1.000
_cell.length_b   1.000
_cell.length_c   1.000
_cell.angle_alpha   90.00
_cell.angle_beta   90.00
_cell.angle_gamma   90.00
#
_symmetry.space_group_name_H-M   'P 1'
#
loop_
_entity.id
_entity.type
_entity.pdbx_description
1 polymer ?
#
loop_
_entity_poly.entity_id
_entity_poly.type
_entity_poly.pdbx_seq_one_letter_code
_entity_poly.pdbx_strand_id
1 'polypeptide(L)'
;MISYEALDPRTKQIFLDIACFFINHDKRYPSYMWKACDFDPKIGLKVLFHMSMVKIIKDYGMEELWIHDQLRNLGRKIVTDGSFKNIVNCTRLWMPEDALEVLQQNEDK
;
A
#
# COMPACT_ATOMS: atom_id res chain seq x y z
N MET A 1 9.48 12.25 13.30
CA MET A 1 9.41 11.07 12.42
C MET A 1 8.82 9.91 13.22
N ILE A 2 7.49 9.88 13.43
CA ILE A 2 6.81 8.93 14.32
C ILE A 2 5.37 8.69 13.80
N SER A 3 5.19 8.07 12.62
CA SER A 3 3.81 7.81 12.12
C SER A 3 3.66 6.41 11.52
N TYR A 4 4.48 6.01 10.55
CA TYR A 4 4.38 4.66 9.98
C TYR A 4 4.71 3.55 11.00
N GLU A 5 5.74 3.71 11.82
CA GLU A 5 6.13 2.67 12.79
C GLU A 5 5.09 2.39 13.87
N ALA A 6 4.20 3.35 14.14
CA ALA A 6 3.12 3.21 15.10
C ALA A 6 1.93 2.40 14.57
N LEU A 7 1.89 2.11 13.26
CA LEU A 7 0.85 1.28 12.66
C LEU A 7 1.03 -0.19 13.06
N ASP A 8 -0.07 -0.89 13.29
CA ASP A 8 -0.04 -2.33 13.44
C ASP A 8 0.38 -3.00 12.11
N PRO A 9 0.90 -4.24 12.14
CA PRO A 9 1.42 -4.91 10.95
C PRO A 9 0.44 -4.99 9.77
N ARG A 10 -0.87 -5.18 10.01
CA ARG A 10 -1.87 -5.27 8.94
C ARG A 10 -2.17 -3.91 8.35
N THR A 11 -2.30 -2.87 9.19
CA THR A 11 -2.48 -1.50 8.69
C THR A 11 -1.25 -1.01 7.93
N LYS A 12 -0.03 -1.43 8.32
CA LYS A 12 1.19 -1.22 7.53
C LYS A 12 1.05 -1.80 6.12
N GLN A 13 0.57 -3.04 5.99
CA GLN A 13 0.35 -3.66 4.67
C GLN A 13 -0.66 -2.87 3.82
N ILE A 14 -1.80 -2.47 4.40
CA ILE A 14 -2.82 -1.66 3.72
C ILE A 14 -2.22 -0.34 3.21
N PHE A 15 -1.44 0.35 4.04
CA PHE A 15 -0.77 1.58 3.64
C PHE A 15 0.17 1.37 2.44
N LEU A 16 0.98 0.31 2.47
CA LEU A 16 1.90 -0.01 1.37
C LEU A 16 1.15 -0.36 0.09
N ASP A 17 0.06 -1.14 0.17
CA ASP A 17 -0.79 -1.45 -0.98
C ASP A 17 -1.34 -0.18 -1.64
N ILE A 18 -1.81 0.78 -0.83
CA ILE A 18 -2.32 2.06 -1.33
C ILE A 18 -1.21 2.88 -1.97
N ALA A 19 -0.04 2.99 -1.31
CA ALA A 19 1.09 3.79 -1.81
C ALA A 19 1.68 3.24 -3.12
N CYS A 20 1.61 1.92 -3.31
CA CYS A 20 2.14 1.25 -4.50
C CYS A 20 1.11 1.19 -5.64
N PHE A 21 -0.13 0.78 -5.36
CA PHE A 21 -1.05 0.33 -6.41
C PHE A 21 -2.38 1.09 -6.47
N PHE A 22 -2.97 1.47 -5.33
CA PHE A 22 -4.38 1.87 -5.27
C PHE A 22 -4.63 3.38 -5.14
N ILE A 23 -3.68 4.23 -5.55
CA ILE A 23 -3.87 5.68 -5.59
C ILE A 23 -4.90 6.02 -6.68
N ASN A 24 -5.90 6.84 -6.34
CA ASN A 24 -7.03 7.23 -7.18
C ASN A 24 -7.95 6.05 -7.56
N HIS A 25 -7.84 4.90 -6.90
CA HIS A 25 -8.78 3.80 -7.06
C HIS A 25 -9.90 3.89 -6.03
N ASP A 26 -11.11 3.51 -6.43
CA ASP A 26 -12.23 3.37 -5.51
C ASP A 26 -11.90 2.36 -4.41
N LYS A 27 -12.05 2.76 -3.14
CA LYS A 27 -11.67 1.95 -1.98
C LYS A 27 -12.35 0.58 -1.91
N ARG A 28 -13.49 0.40 -2.60
CA ARG A 28 -14.22 -0.89 -2.62
C ARG A 28 -13.36 -1.99 -3.22
N TYR A 29 -12.62 -1.72 -4.29
CA TYR A 29 -11.81 -2.73 -4.98
C TYR A 29 -10.75 -3.37 -4.08
N PRO A 30 -9.80 -2.62 -3.49
CA PRO A 30 -8.79 -3.23 -2.62
C PRO A 30 -9.40 -3.76 -1.32
N SER A 31 -10.56 -3.26 -0.88
CA SER A 31 -11.22 -3.77 0.33
C SER A 31 -11.62 -5.25 0.25
N TYR A 32 -11.94 -5.76 -0.95
CA TYR A 32 -12.22 -7.18 -1.15
C TYR A 32 -10.96 -8.03 -1.01
N MET A 33 -9.86 -7.58 -1.61
CA MET A 33 -8.55 -8.24 -1.51
C MET A 33 -8.08 -8.30 -0.06
N TRP A 34 -8.12 -7.17 0.66
CA TRP A 34 -7.72 -7.12 2.07
C TRP A 34 -8.56 -8.04 2.96
N LYS A 35 -9.87 -8.14 2.74
CA LYS A 35 -10.72 -9.12 3.46
C LYS A 35 -10.32 -10.56 3.17
N ALA A 36 -9.99 -10.88 1.91
CA ALA A 36 -9.54 -12.22 1.55
C ALA A 36 -8.18 -12.60 2.18
N CYS A 37 -7.39 -11.59 2.59
CA CYS A 37 -6.14 -11.77 3.34
C CYS A 37 -6.31 -11.67 4.88
N ASP A 38 -7.53 -11.81 5.40
CA ASP A 38 -7.85 -11.66 6.83
C ASP A 38 -7.47 -10.31 7.45
N PHE A 39 -7.44 -9.25 6.64
CA PHE A 39 -7.32 -7.88 7.14
C PHE A 39 -8.72 -7.30 7.39
N ASP A 40 -8.79 -6.27 8.23
CA ASP A 40 -10.00 -5.45 8.38
C ASP A 40 -9.81 -4.11 7.66
N PRO A 41 -10.35 -3.95 6.43
CA PRO A 41 -10.28 -2.69 5.68
C PRO A 41 -10.89 -1.51 6.42
N LYS A 42 -11.96 -1.74 7.19
CA LYS A 42 -12.68 -0.65 7.86
C LYS A 42 -11.82 -0.09 8.98
N ILE A 43 -11.22 -0.97 9.78
CA ILE A 43 -10.31 -0.57 10.85
C ILE A 43 -9.03 0.04 10.27
N GLY A 44 -8.40 -0.63 9.31
CA GLY A 44 -7.15 -0.16 8.70
C GLY A 44 -7.31 1.22 8.05
N LEU A 45 -8.33 1.41 7.21
CA LEU A 45 -8.59 2.71 6.59
C LEU A 45 -8.97 3.78 7.63
N LYS A 46 -9.74 3.43 8.66
CA LYS A 46 -10.09 4.37 9.75
C LYS A 46 -8.84 4.89 10.46
N VAL A 47 -7.88 4.02 10.77
CA VAL A 47 -6.60 4.41 11.39
C VAL A 47 -5.81 5.32 10.44
N LEU A 48 -5.67 4.94 9.17
CA LEU A 48 -4.94 5.73 8.19
C LEU A 48 -5.56 7.12 7.95
N PHE A 49 -6.89 7.23 7.97
CA PHE A 49 -7.60 8.51 7.88
C PHE A 49 -7.39 9.35 9.13
N HIS A 50 -7.48 8.75 10.32
CA HIS A 50 -7.25 9.45 11.58
C HIS A 50 -5.82 10.02 11.67
N MET A 51 -4.84 9.27 11.17
CA MET A 51 -3.44 9.70 11.10
C MET A 51 -3.15 10.62 9.90
N SER A 52 -4.18 11.00 9.13
CA SER A 52 -4.07 11.81 7.90
C SER A 52 -3.08 11.24 6.87
N MET A 53 -2.85 9.93 6.89
CA MET A 53 -1.94 9.26 5.97
C MET A 53 -2.59 8.96 4.62
N VAL A 54 -3.90 8.71 4.63
CA VAL A 54 -4.73 8.50 3.44
C VAL A 54 -5.97 9.38 3.58
N LYS A 55 -6.56 9.78 2.46
CA LYS A 55 -7.84 10.50 2.38
C LYS A 55 -8.77 9.81 1.40
N ILE A 56 -10.06 10.12 1.51
CA ILE A 56 -11.04 9.80 0.48
C ILE A 56 -11.39 11.07 -0.27
N ILE A 57 -11.23 11.02 -1.59
CA ILE A 57 -11.77 12.02 -2.50
C ILE A 57 -13.06 11.44 -3.07
N LYS A 58 -14.14 12.22 -3.02
CA LYS A 58 -15.40 11.86 -3.64
C LYS A 58 -15.43 12.47 -5.03
N ASP A 59 -15.43 11.61 -6.04
CA ASP A 59 -15.51 12.05 -7.44
C ASP A 59 -16.51 11.19 -8.21
N TYR A 60 -17.44 11.83 -8.94
CA TYR A 60 -18.52 11.18 -9.70
C TYR A 60 -19.25 10.00 -8.98
N GLY A 61 -19.40 10.08 -7.66
CA GLY A 61 -20.04 9.02 -6.85
C GLY A 61 -19.12 7.86 -6.44
N MET A 62 -17.84 7.92 -6.77
CA MET A 62 -16.78 7.01 -6.34
C MET A 62 -16.05 7.57 -5.11
N GLU A 63 -15.54 6.68 -4.26
CA GLU A 63 -14.75 7.04 -3.07
C GLU A 63 -13.29 6.64 -3.28
N GLU A 64 -12.52 7.53 -3.91
CA GLU A 64 -11.15 7.29 -4.33
C GLU A 64 -10.14 7.46 -3.20
N LEU A 65 -9.20 6.52 -3.10
CA LEU A 65 -8.11 6.56 -2.15
C LEU A 65 -7.03 7.54 -2.61
N TRP A 66 -6.73 8.52 -1.77
CA TRP A 66 -5.71 9.51 -2.05
C TRP A 66 -4.63 9.53 -0.97
N ILE A 67 -3.38 9.72 -1.37
CA ILE A 67 -2.22 9.78 -0.49
C ILE A 67 -1.34 10.98 -0.87
N HIS A 68 -0.78 11.66 0.13
CA HIS A 68 0.18 12.73 -0.10
C HIS A 68 1.45 12.20 -0.79
N ASP A 69 2.03 12.94 -1.73
CA ASP A 69 3.23 12.53 -2.47
C ASP A 69 4.40 12.13 -1.55
N GLN A 70 4.58 12.82 -0.42
CA GLN A 70 5.60 12.49 0.58
C GLN A 70 5.38 11.09 1.18
N LEU A 71 4.12 10.75 1.48
CA LEU A 71 3.75 9.45 2.05
C LEU A 71 3.78 8.35 0.99
N ARG A 72 3.39 8.67 -0.25
CA ARG A 72 3.58 7.77 -1.40
C ARG A 72 5.05 7.40 -1.55
N ASN A 73 5.92 8.41 -1.58
CA ASN A 73 7.36 8.21 -1.74
C ASN A 73 7.95 7.43 -0.55
N LEU A 74 7.47 7.69 0.67
CA LEU A 74 7.83 6.91 1.85
C LEU A 74 7.44 5.44 1.70
N GLY A 75 6.19 5.14 1.35
CA GLY A 75 5.70 3.77 1.19
C GLY A 75 6.48 3.00 0.11
N ARG A 76 6.71 3.63 -1.05
CA ARG A 76 7.50 3.05 -2.13
C ARG A 76 8.95 2.80 -1.73
N LYS A 77 9.56 3.76 -1.01
CA LYS A 77 10.92 3.58 -0.47
C LYS A 77 10.98 2.44 0.53
N ILE A 78 9.98 2.26 1.39
CA ILE A 78 9.92 1.13 2.34
C ILE A 78 9.89 -0.22 1.60
N VAL A 79 9.16 -0.31 0.50
CA VAL A 79 9.08 -1.54 -0.31
C VAL A 79 10.41 -1.84 -1.01
N THR A 80 11.07 -0.82 -1.54
CA THR A 80 12.33 -0.96 -2.29
C THR A 80 13.54 -1.12 -1.36
N ASP A 81 13.60 -0.44 -0.21
CA ASP A 81 14.71 -0.54 0.73
C ASP A 81 14.69 -1.87 1.47
N GLY A 82 15.75 -2.66 1.25
CA GLY A 82 15.98 -3.93 1.93
C GLY A 82 16.02 -3.85 3.47
N SER A 83 16.18 -2.65 4.03
CA SER A 83 16.16 -2.37 5.47
C SER A 83 14.84 -2.76 6.15
N PHE A 84 13.73 -2.78 5.40
CA PHE A 84 12.42 -3.20 5.91
C PHE A 84 12.08 -4.66 5.58
N LYS A 85 12.97 -5.43 4.96
CA LYS A 85 12.75 -6.86 4.63
C LYS A 85 12.40 -7.71 5.86
N ASN A 86 12.92 -7.34 7.03
CA ASN A 86 12.64 -8.04 8.29
C ASN A 86 11.25 -7.69 8.87
N ILE A 87 10.64 -6.58 8.42
CA ILE A 87 9.36 -6.05 8.92
C ILE A 87 8.23 -6.39 7.96
N VAL A 88 8.53 -6.43 6.66
CA VAL A 88 7.60 -6.73 5.59
C VAL A 88 8.32 -7.69 4.65
N ASN A 89 7.79 -8.90 4.45
CA ASN A 89 8.22 -9.74 3.33
C ASN A 89 7.92 -8.95 2.05
N CYS A 90 8.91 -8.20 1.54
CA CYS A 90 8.74 -7.28 0.42
C CYS A 90 8.55 -8.08 -0.88
N THR A 91 7.29 -8.34 -1.23
CA THR A 91 6.87 -9.01 -2.48
C THR A 91 6.24 -8.04 -3.49
N ARG A 92 6.14 -6.74 -3.18
CA ARG A 92 5.45 -5.76 -4.01
C ARG A 92 6.38 -5.21 -5.09
N LEU A 93 6.13 -5.58 -6.35
CA LEU A 93 6.80 -5.03 -7.52
C LEU A 93 5.98 -3.85 -8.04
N TRP A 94 6.28 -2.64 -7.56
CA TRP A 94 5.56 -1.43 -7.95
C TRP A 94 6.23 -0.70 -9.13
N MET A 95 7.53 -0.92 -9.36
CA MET A 95 8.25 -0.39 -10.51
C MET A 95 8.14 -1.39 -11.67
N PRO A 96 7.73 -0.95 -12.88
CA PRO A 96 7.67 -1.82 -14.05
C PRO A 96 9.00 -2.51 -14.39
N GLU A 97 10.11 -1.83 -14.15
CA GLU A 97 11.46 -2.35 -14.40
C GLU A 97 11.77 -3.54 -13.49
N ASP A 98 11.50 -3.40 -12.19
CA ASP A 98 11.65 -4.49 -11.22
C ASP A 98 10.72 -5.67 -11.54
N ALA A 99 9.50 -5.38 -12.00
CA ALA A 99 8.54 -6.41 -12.41
C ALA A 99 9.02 -7.20 -13.63
N LEU A 100 9.57 -6.50 -14.63
CA LEU A 100 10.11 -7.13 -15.84
C LEU A 100 11.32 -8.02 -15.52
N GLU A 101 12.23 -7.54 -14.68
CA GLU A 101 13.40 -8.33 -14.27
C GLU A 101 12.99 -9.64 -13.60
N VAL A 102 12.02 -9.59 -12.67
CA VAL A 102 11.52 -10.80 -11.99
C VAL A 102 10.85 -11.76 -12.99
N LEU A 103 10.10 -11.26 -13.96
CA LEU A 103 9.47 -12.11 -14.98
C LEU A 103 10.52 -12.81 -15.85
N GLN A 104 11.54 -12.08 -16.31
CA GLN A 104 12.61 -12.63 -17.15
C GLN A 104 13.44 -13.70 -16.42
N GLN A 105 13.77 -13.48 -15.14
CA GLN A 105 14.50 -14.47 -14.34
C GLN A 105 13.74 -15.79 -14.11
N ASN A 106 12.42 -15.80 -14.29
CA ASN A 106 11.59 -17.00 -14.16
C ASN A 106 11.34 -17.72 -15.50
N GLU A 107 11.66 -17.10 -16.64
CA GLU A 107 11.57 -17.75 -17.97
C GLU A 107 12.84 -18.57 -18.29
N ASP A 108 13.98 -18.25 -17.66
CA ASP A 108 15.25 -18.96 -17.80
C ASP A 108 15.40 -20.19 -16.86
N LYS A 109 14.30 -20.64 -16.23
CA LYS A 109 14.22 -21.83 -15.36
C LYS A 109 13.26 -22.88 -15.90
#